data_AF-F9ZRQ8-F1
#
_entry.id   AF-F9ZRQ8-F1
#
_cell.length_a   1.000
_cell.length_b   1.000
_cell.length_c   1.000
_cell.angle_alpha   90.00
_cell.angle_beta   90.00
_cell.angle_gamma   90.00
#
_symmetry.space_group_name_H-M   'P 1'
#
loop_
_entity.id
_entity.type
_entity.pdbx_description
1 polymer ?
#
loop_
_entity_poly.entity_id
_entity_poly.type
_entity_poly.pdbx_seq_one_letter_code
_entity_poly.pdbx_strand_id
1 'polypeptide(L)'
;MNRNDFKEHSRITVTWRDKEGKLRPGNFYVYALLKDAMIVRATDKDGLLRKLPYADVLRIVKAKEVAPQDRYLIPEEVLKEANWKDRDVMMRYSSSPHRGK
;
A
#
# COMPACT_ATOMS: atom_id res chain seq x y z
N MET A 1 -5.17 9.25 -9.88
CA MET A 1 -6.36 8.85 -9.10
C MET A 1 -6.53 9.77 -7.90
N ASN A 2 -7.62 9.64 -7.14
CA ASN A 2 -7.89 10.35 -5.89
C ASN A 2 -8.10 9.35 -4.72
N ARG A 3 -8.22 9.87 -3.49
CA ARG A 3 -8.37 9.05 -2.27
C ARG A 3 -9.60 8.14 -2.28
N ASN A 4 -10.72 8.60 -2.83
CA ASN A 4 -12.01 7.88 -2.81
C ASN A 4 -12.02 6.65 -3.74
N ASP A 5 -11.04 6.56 -4.66
CA ASP A 5 -10.87 5.40 -5.54
C ASP A 5 -10.29 4.17 -4.79
N PHE A 6 -9.86 4.35 -3.54
CA PHE A 6 -9.19 3.31 -2.74
C PHE A 6 -9.93 3.08 -1.42
N LYS A 7 -9.69 1.89 -0.84
CA LYS A 7 -10.22 1.50 0.46
C LYS A 7 -9.11 0.91 1.32
N GLU A 8 -9.10 1.27 2.60
CA GLU A 8 -8.20 0.65 3.58
C GLU A 8 -8.47 -0.85 3.69
N HIS A 9 -7.42 -1.61 3.99
CA HIS A 9 -7.45 -3.07 4.10
C HIS A 9 -7.95 -3.76 2.82
N SER A 10 -7.57 -3.22 1.66
CA SER A 10 -7.84 -3.83 0.36
C SER A 10 -6.54 -4.29 -0.31
N ARG A 11 -6.63 -5.33 -1.12
CA ARG A 11 -5.59 -5.71 -2.08
C ARG A 11 -5.92 -5.11 -3.43
N ILE A 12 -4.99 -4.34 -3.97
CA ILE A 12 -5.11 -3.69 -5.26
C ILE A 12 -4.02 -4.19 -6.21
N THR A 13 -4.38 -4.39 -7.45
CA THR A 13 -3.45 -4.53 -8.56
C THR A 13 -3.59 -3.26 -9.39
N VAL A 14 -2.50 -2.51 -9.53
CA VAL A 14 -2.51 -1.21 -10.21
C VAL A 14 -1.41 -1.13 -11.25
N THR A 15 -1.62 -0.26 -12.25
CA THR A 15 -0.51 0.28 -13.05
C THR A 15 -0.13 1.62 -12.45
N TRP A 16 1.12 1.76 -12.04
CA TRP A 16 1.63 2.96 -11.40
C TRP A 16 2.97 3.38 -11.99
N ARG A 17 3.32 4.64 -11.81
CA ARG A 17 4.59 5.21 -12.23
C ARG A 17 5.62 5.05 -11.11
N ASP A 18 6.72 4.37 -11.39
CA ASP A 18 7.82 4.26 -10.43
C ASP A 18 8.62 5.57 -10.32
N LYS A 19 9.59 5.60 -9.40
CA LYS A 19 10.47 6.77 -9.20
C LYS A 19 11.30 7.15 -10.43
N GLU A 20 11.52 6.22 -11.36
CA GLU A 20 12.21 6.48 -12.63
C GLU A 20 11.26 6.99 -13.72
N GLY A 21 9.96 7.14 -13.42
CA GLY A 21 8.95 7.53 -14.39
C GLY A 21 8.40 6.37 -15.24
N LYS A 22 8.86 5.14 -15.02
CA LYS A 22 8.42 3.96 -15.79
C LYS A 22 7.10 3.43 -15.27
N LEU A 23 6.24 3.01 -16.20
CA LEU A 23 4.99 2.35 -15.87
C LEU A 23 5.25 0.90 -15.48
N ARG A 24 4.80 0.52 -14.28
CA ARG A 24 4.91 -0.85 -13.79
C ARG A 24 3.57 -1.34 -13.26
N PRO A 25 3.25 -2.63 -13.47
CA PRO A 25 2.23 -3.27 -12.65
C PRO A 25 2.77 -3.44 -11.21
N GLY A 26 1.88 -3.35 -10.23
CA GLY A 26 2.20 -3.64 -8.84
C GLY A 26 1.00 -4.20 -8.10
N ASN A 27 1.26 -5.20 -7.26
CA ASN A 27 0.27 -5.74 -6.34
C ASN A 27 0.54 -5.23 -4.93
N PHE A 28 -0.46 -4.57 -4.36
CA PHE A 28 -0.33 -3.86 -3.11
C PHE A 28 -1.44 -4.22 -2.14
N TYR A 29 -1.12 -4.24 -0.85
CA TYR A 29 -2.10 -4.18 0.23
C TYR A 29 -2.15 -2.76 0.79
N VAL A 30 -3.32 -2.15 0.81
CA VAL A 30 -3.54 -0.80 1.34
C VAL A 30 -3.73 -0.88 2.85
N TYR A 31 -2.86 -0.20 3.61
CA TYR A 31 -3.03 -0.07 5.05
C TYR A 31 -3.85 1.16 5.42
N ALA A 32 -3.44 2.32 4.93
CA ALA A 32 -4.02 3.60 5.32
C ALA A 32 -4.09 4.54 4.12
N LEU A 33 -5.13 5.37 4.11
CA LEU A 33 -5.33 6.43 3.14
C LEU A 33 -4.99 7.78 3.77
N LEU A 34 -3.84 8.35 3.38
CA LEU A 34 -3.46 9.71 3.76
C LEU A 34 -4.13 10.71 2.82
N LYS A 35 -3.86 12.00 3.05
CA LYS A 35 -4.43 13.10 2.28
C LYS A 35 -4.09 13.00 0.77
N ASP A 36 -2.80 12.88 0.45
CA ASP A 36 -2.30 12.93 -0.94
C ASP A 36 -1.66 11.60 -1.40
N ALA A 37 -1.54 10.64 -0.51
CA ALA A 37 -0.94 9.34 -0.77
C ALA A 37 -1.59 8.23 0.07
N MET A 38 -1.25 6.98 -0.22
CA MET A 38 -1.61 5.82 0.58
C MET A 38 -0.37 5.10 1.08
N ILE A 39 -0.49 4.46 2.24
CA ILE A 39 0.52 3.56 2.76
C ILE A 39 0.18 2.14 2.32
N VAL A 40 1.07 1.56 1.53
CA VAL A 40 0.86 0.26 0.91
C VAL A 40 1.98 -0.70 1.22
N ARG A 41 1.71 -2.01 1.19
CA ARG A 41 2.73 -3.06 1.16
C ARG A 41 2.75 -3.76 -0.17
N ALA A 42 3.93 -3.92 -0.75
CA ALA A 42 4.11 -4.79 -1.91
C ALA A 42 3.79 -6.24 -1.50
N THR A 43 2.83 -6.88 -2.16
CA THR A 43 2.46 -8.28 -1.88
C THR A 43 3.08 -9.28 -2.85
N ASP A 44 3.73 -8.80 -3.91
CA ASP A 44 4.36 -9.59 -4.98
C ASP A 44 5.89 -9.55 -4.99
N LYS A 45 6.50 -8.70 -4.17
CA LYS A 45 7.95 -8.48 -4.13
C LYS A 45 8.52 -8.63 -2.72
N ASP A 46 9.06 -7.53 -2.19
CA ASP A 46 9.89 -7.44 -1.00
C ASP A 46 9.09 -7.34 0.30
N GLY A 47 7.76 -7.23 0.23
CA GLY A 47 6.93 -7.07 1.41
C GLY A 47 7.09 -5.72 2.11
N LEU A 48 7.79 -4.76 1.51
CA LEU A 48 8.08 -3.47 2.14
C LEU A 48 6.87 -2.55 2.14
N LEU A 49 6.82 -1.67 3.15
CA LEU A 49 5.88 -0.57 3.21
C LEU A 49 6.37 0.57 2.32
N ARG A 50 5.45 1.16 1.55
CA ARG A 50 5.72 2.23 0.60
C ARG A 50 4.63 3.29 0.73
N LYS A 51 5.02 4.55 0.60
CA LYS A 51 4.10 5.66 0.36
C LYS A 51 3.88 5.73 -1.15
N LEU A 52 2.64 5.56 -1.57
CA LEU A 52 2.25 5.61 -2.98
C LEU A 52 1.31 6.81 -3.19
N PRO A 53 1.77 7.88 -3.83
CA PRO A 53 0.93 9.01 -4.20
C PRO A 53 -0.23 8.57 -5.10
N TYR A 54 -1.42 9.14 -4.90
CA TYR A 54 -2.57 8.83 -5.77
C TYR A 54 -2.35 9.29 -7.21
N ALA A 55 -1.54 10.34 -7.40
CA ALA A 55 -1.13 10.87 -8.69
C ALA A 55 -0.29 9.88 -9.51
N ASP A 56 0.48 9.01 -8.84
CA ASP A 56 1.33 8.02 -9.49
C ASP A 56 0.56 6.77 -9.92
N VAL A 57 -0.68 6.60 -9.46
CA VAL A 57 -1.56 5.52 -9.92
C VAL A 57 -2.31 5.95 -11.18
N LEU A 58 -2.03 5.26 -12.28
CA LEU A 58 -2.68 5.51 -13.57
C LEU A 58 -3.99 4.76 -13.71
N ARG A 59 -4.05 3.51 -13.23
CA ARG A 59 -5.28 2.71 -13.27
C ARG A 59 -5.31 1.63 -12.19
N ILE A 60 -6.51 1.30 -11.75
CA ILE A 60 -6.79 0.13 -10.91
C ILE A 60 -7.23 -1.01 -11.83
N VAL A 61 -6.49 -2.11 -11.83
CA VAL A 61 -6.80 -3.31 -12.60
C VAL A 61 -7.72 -4.24 -11.81
N LYS A 62 -7.48 -4.34 -10.50
CA LYS A 62 -8.27 -5.18 -9.59
C LYS A 62 -8.22 -4.56 -8.20
N ALA A 63 -9.34 -4.60 -7.49
CA ALA A 63 -9.42 -4.28 -6.07
C ALA A 63 -10.25 -5.36 -5.36
N LYS A 64 -9.78 -5.83 -4.21
CA LYS A 64 -10.49 -6.80 -3.38
C LYS A 64 -10.30 -6.45 -1.91
N GLU A 65 -11.39 -6.32 -1.18
CA GLU A 65 -11.33 -6.12 0.27
C GLU A 65 -10.79 -7.36 0.99
N VAL A 66 -10.03 -7.14 2.06
CA VAL A 66 -9.47 -8.21 2.89
C VAL A 66 -10.29 -8.35 4.16
N ALA A 67 -10.79 -9.57 4.39
CA ALA A 67 -11.52 -9.92 5.59
C ALA A 67 -10.68 -9.64 6.84
N PRO A 68 -11.28 -9.19 7.97
CA PRO A 68 -10.56 -8.85 9.19
C PRO A 68 -9.51 -9.88 9.64
N GLN A 69 -9.84 -11.16 9.55
CA GLN A 69 -8.94 -12.28 9.92
C GLN A 69 -7.68 -12.42 9.05
N ASP A 70 -7.69 -11.86 7.84
CA ASP A 70 -6.61 -11.94 6.85
C ASP A 70 -5.83 -10.63 6.74
N ARG A 71 -6.20 -9.62 7.53
CA ARG A 71 -5.55 -8.31 7.52
C ARG A 71 -4.15 -8.42 8.09
N TYR A 72 -3.22 -7.73 7.46
CA TYR A 72 -1.90 -7.54 8.03
C TYR A 72 -2.01 -6.58 9.22
N LEU A 73 -1.42 -6.96 10.35
CA LEU A 73 -1.35 -6.12 11.53
C LEU A 73 -0.03 -5.34 11.52
N ILE A 74 -0.12 -4.01 11.65
CA ILE A 74 1.03 -3.14 11.94
C ILE A 74 0.59 -2.10 12.98
N PRO A 75 1.51 -1.58 13.80
CA PRO A 75 1.17 -0.54 14.76
C PRO A 75 0.63 0.72 14.07
N GLU A 76 -0.47 1.27 14.58
CA GLU A 76 -1.11 2.46 14.01
C GLU A 76 -0.18 3.66 13.98
N GLU A 77 0.78 3.78 14.92
CA GLU A 77 1.77 4.86 14.84
C GLU A 77 2.52 4.85 13.52
N VAL A 78 2.81 3.68 12.93
CA VAL A 78 3.49 3.60 11.62
C VAL A 78 2.66 4.24 10.53
N LEU A 79 1.34 4.17 10.61
CA LEU A 79 0.44 4.68 9.59
C LEU A 79 0.19 6.19 9.71
N LYS A 80 0.64 6.82 10.80
CA LYS A 80 0.53 8.27 10.98
C LYS A 80 1.35 9.01 9.93
N GLU A 81 0.72 9.99 9.28
CA GLU A 81 1.32 10.82 8.23
C GLU A 81 2.65 11.47 8.66
N ALA A 82 2.77 11.87 9.93
CA ALA A 82 3.99 12.42 10.51
C ALA A 82 5.24 11.52 10.31
N ASN A 83 5.06 10.20 10.29
CA ASN A 83 6.16 9.24 10.09
C ASN A 83 6.56 9.05 8.63
N TRP A 84 5.78 9.61 7.70
CA TRP A 84 5.97 9.46 6.25
C TRP A 84 6.27 10.78 5.54
N LYS A 85 6.43 11.88 6.28
CA LYS A 85 6.75 13.21 5.74
C LYS A 85 7.97 13.17 4.81
N ASP A 86 9.08 12.61 5.29
CA ASP A 86 10.36 12.55 4.56
C ASP A 86 10.68 11.13 4.04
N ARG A 87 9.74 10.18 4.18
CA ARG A 87 9.96 8.76 3.85
C ARG A 87 9.02 8.30 2.74
N ASP A 88 9.58 7.54 1.80
CA ASP A 88 8.79 6.89 0.74
C ASP A 88 8.75 5.37 0.89
N VAL A 89 9.70 4.79 1.62
CA VAL A 89 9.81 3.36 1.86
C VAL A 89 10.20 3.14 3.31
N MET A 90 9.57 2.15 3.95
CA MET A 90 9.93 1.72 5.30
C MET A 90 10.08 0.20 5.32
N MET A 91 11.25 -0.26 5.77
CA MET A 91 11.50 -1.68 5.99
C MET A 91 10.98 -2.05 7.39
N ARG A 92 9.86 -2.75 7.42
CA ARG A 92 9.30 -3.29 8.67
C ARG A 92 8.73 -4.68 8.43
N TYR A 93 9.06 -5.60 9.34
CA TYR A 93 8.41 -6.90 9.39
C TYR A 93 6.96 -6.70 9.82
N SER A 94 6.03 -6.94 8.91
CA SER A 94 4.62 -7.11 9.23
C SER A 94 4.29 -8.59 9.01
N SER A 95 3.81 -9.25 10.05
CA SER A 95 3.33 -10.63 10.00
C SER A 95 1.85 -10.64 9.58
N SER A 96 1.49 -11.57 8.68
CA SER A 96 0.08 -11.96 8.51
C SER A 96 -0.13 -13.23 9.33
N PRO A 97 -1.08 -13.26 10.28
CA PRO A 97 -1.29 -14.41 11.15
C PRO A 97 -1.59 -15.72 10.38
N HIS A 98 -2.32 -15.64 9.27
CA HIS A 98 -2.75 -16.81 8.48
C HIS A 98 -1.84 -17.14 7.28
N ARG A 99 -0.71 -16.44 7.12
CA ARG A 99 0.18 -16.65 5.98
C ARG A 99 1.64 -16.82 6.40
N GLY A 100 1.87 -17.63 7.43
CA GLY A 100 3.19 -18.11 7.84
C GLY A 100 3.48 -19.48 7.20
N LYS A 101 4.50 -19.50 6.34
CA LYS A 101 5.11 -20.64 5.61
C LYS A 101 4.18 -21.63 4.91
#